data_AF-A0A8S2VRH7-F1
#
_entry.id   AF-A0A8S2VRH7-F1
#
_cell.length_a   1.000
_cell.length_b   1.000
_cell.length_c   1.000
_cell.angle_alpha   90.00
_cell.angle_beta   90.00
_cell.angle_gamma   90.00
#
_symmetry.space_group_name_H-M   'P 1'
#
loop_
_entity.id
_entity.type
_entity.pdbx_description
1 polymer ?
#
loop_
_entity_poly.entity_id
_entity_poly.type
_entity_poly.pdbx_seq_one_letter_code
_entity_poly.pdbx_strand_id
1 'polypeptide(L)'
;ELIIKLTDESDLFFLYKLHLNEEDFQNLKIEQGLLVDFSAFPQHVIDYLEMCVRDQQNETTAKFQLHLVTKDSFSDENNDQTHLKVVEISSFKHLTHLSLLMTRANDKEIKTYLARRLQLRNEDYDRMSNEYNYVKRELETKQQLLNEKSIEFEKLKLEWNSNNNQVIGKHMQELAEEKQKSLQEKTSLQQKLENERRDVEQIHLKNIKQLQENLNELQDSTKELTSLKYRN
;
A
#
# COMPACT_ATOMS: atom_id res chain seq x y z
N GLU A 1 -27.38 40.35 -10.05
CA GLU A 1 -27.16 40.15 -11.50
C GLU A 1 -26.76 38.71 -11.75
N LEU A 2 -27.25 38.13 -12.84
CA LEU A 2 -26.92 36.80 -13.33
C LEU A 2 -26.16 36.92 -14.64
N ILE A 3 -25.04 36.21 -14.76
CA ILE A 3 -24.22 36.20 -15.98
C ILE A 3 -24.05 34.76 -16.44
N ILE A 4 -24.51 34.47 -17.66
CA ILE A 4 -24.30 33.18 -18.32
C ILE A 4 -23.34 33.40 -19.48
N LYS A 5 -22.32 32.55 -19.60
CA LYS A 5 -21.33 32.60 -20.68
C LYS A 5 -21.26 31.23 -21.32
N LEU A 6 -21.33 31.20 -22.64
CA LEU A 6 -21.12 30.01 -23.46
C LEU A 6 -19.84 30.21 -24.27
N THR A 7 -18.92 29.26 -24.14
CA THR A 7 -17.61 29.27 -24.79
C THR A 7 -17.32 27.93 -25.44
N ASP A 8 -16.42 27.92 -26.41
CA ASP A 8 -15.90 26.70 -27.02
C ASP A 8 -14.42 26.54 -26.65
N GLU A 9 -14.02 25.32 -26.29
CA GLU A 9 -12.63 25.01 -26.00
C GLU A 9 -11.78 24.91 -27.29
N SER A 10 -12.42 24.65 -28.42
CA SER A 10 -11.77 24.55 -29.75
C SER A 10 -11.66 25.90 -30.46
N ASP A 11 -12.53 26.85 -30.12
CA ASP A 11 -12.51 28.22 -30.65
C ASP A 11 -12.50 29.25 -29.52
N LEU A 12 -11.33 29.84 -29.25
CA LEU A 12 -11.12 30.82 -28.20
C LEU A 12 -11.85 32.16 -28.44
N PHE A 13 -12.31 32.43 -29.66
CA PHE A 13 -13.10 33.62 -29.99
C PHE A 13 -14.61 33.37 -29.90
N PHE A 14 -15.04 32.12 -29.72
CA PHE A 14 -16.43 31.78 -29.49
C PHE A 14 -16.83 32.15 -28.07
N LEU A 15 -17.54 33.28 -27.92
CA LEU A 15 -18.08 33.73 -26.65
C LEU A 15 -19.46 34.35 -26.86
N TYR A 16 -20.46 33.70 -26.29
CA TYR A 16 -21.81 34.24 -26.14
C TYR A 16 -22.07 34.53 -24.67
N LYS A 17 -22.76 35.63 -24.39
CA LYS A 17 -23.09 36.04 -23.03
C LYS A 17 -24.54 36.47 -22.90
N LEU A 18 -25.11 36.18 -21.74
CA LEU A 18 -26.30 36.82 -21.22
C LEU A 18 -25.90 37.56 -19.94
N HIS A 19 -26.30 38.82 -19.83
CA HIS A 19 -26.30 39.56 -18.58
C HIS A 19 -27.75 39.86 -18.26
N LEU A 20 -28.21 39.43 -17.09
CA LEU A 20 -29.60 39.53 -16.67
C LEU A 20 -29.65 40.15 -15.28
N ASN A 21 -30.23 41.34 -15.17
CA ASN A 21 -30.58 41.92 -13.88
C ASN A 21 -32.02 41.53 -13.47
N GLU A 22 -32.46 41.99 -12.31
CA GLU A 22 -33.80 41.64 -11.80
C GLU A 22 -34.94 42.29 -12.58
N GLU A 23 -34.71 43.48 -13.16
CA GLU A 23 -35.66 44.21 -13.99
C GLU A 23 -35.86 43.50 -15.35
N ASP A 24 -34.76 43.16 -16.02
CA ASP A 24 -34.76 42.38 -17.27
C ASP A 24 -35.41 41.00 -17.06
N PHE A 25 -35.22 40.40 -15.89
CA PHE A 25 -35.84 39.13 -15.56
C PHE A 25 -37.37 39.22 -15.47
N GLN A 26 -37.96 40.35 -15.06
CA GLN A 26 -39.43 40.47 -15.05
C GLN A 26 -40.02 40.31 -16.46
N ASN A 27 -39.36 40.89 -17.45
CA ASN A 27 -39.76 40.73 -18.86
C ASN A 27 -39.60 39.27 -19.30
N LEU A 28 -38.44 38.66 -19.03
CA LEU A 28 -38.18 37.24 -19.34
C LEU A 28 -39.21 36.31 -18.67
N LYS A 29 -39.57 36.59 -17.42
CA LYS A 29 -40.54 35.84 -16.61
C LYS A 29 -41.91 35.87 -17.25
N ILE A 30 -42.37 37.03 -17.71
CA ILE A 30 -43.66 37.18 -18.39
C ILE A 30 -43.61 36.53 -19.77
N GLU A 31 -42.58 36.80 -20.58
CA GLU A 31 -42.44 36.28 -21.95
C GLU A 31 -42.42 34.75 -22.01
N GLN A 32 -41.81 34.09 -21.01
CA GLN A 32 -41.68 32.63 -20.97
C GLN A 32 -42.60 31.96 -19.95
N GLY A 33 -43.46 32.73 -19.28
CA GLY A 33 -44.39 32.20 -18.28
C GLY A 33 -43.69 31.52 -17.09
N LEU A 34 -42.53 32.03 -16.66
CA LEU A 34 -41.78 31.45 -15.56
C LEU A 34 -42.49 31.71 -14.22
N LEU A 35 -42.64 30.66 -13.42
CA LEU A 35 -43.33 30.74 -12.11
C LEU A 35 -42.38 30.97 -10.93
N VAL A 36 -41.13 31.32 -11.21
CA VAL A 36 -40.04 31.40 -10.23
C VAL A 36 -39.59 32.84 -10.07
N ASP A 37 -39.00 33.17 -8.93
CA ASP A 37 -38.42 34.48 -8.67
C ASP A 37 -36.95 34.53 -9.09
N PHE A 38 -36.40 35.75 -9.22
CA PHE A 38 -35.04 35.96 -9.72
C PHE A 38 -33.98 35.23 -8.89
N SER A 39 -34.19 35.07 -7.58
CA SER A 39 -33.28 34.36 -6.69
C SER A 39 -33.24 32.84 -6.94
N ALA A 40 -34.35 32.24 -7.36
CA ALA A 40 -34.46 30.80 -7.63
C ALA A 40 -34.12 30.44 -9.08
N PHE A 41 -34.24 31.39 -10.00
CA PHE A 41 -34.01 31.18 -11.43
C PHE A 41 -32.64 30.56 -11.78
N PRO A 42 -31.49 30.98 -11.21
CA PRO A 42 -30.20 30.37 -11.52
C PRO A 42 -30.15 28.86 -11.22
N GLN A 43 -30.78 28.43 -10.12
CA GLN A 43 -30.83 27.01 -9.77
C GLN A 43 -31.62 26.22 -10.81
N HIS A 44 -32.75 26.74 -11.29
CA HIS A 44 -33.52 26.09 -12.36
C HIS A 44 -32.75 26.00 -13.68
N VAL A 45 -31.92 27.00 -14.01
CA VAL A 45 -31.03 26.92 -15.18
C VAL A 45 -30.03 25.77 -15.00
N ILE A 46 -29.41 25.65 -13.81
CA ILE A 46 -28.49 24.57 -13.49
C ILE A 46 -29.19 23.21 -13.61
N ASP A 47 -30.38 23.05 -13.03
CA ASP A 47 -31.14 21.80 -13.06
C ASP A 47 -31.40 21.34 -14.51
N TYR A 48 -31.77 22.26 -15.41
CA TYR A 48 -31.95 21.95 -16.83
C TYR A 48 -30.64 21.56 -17.53
N LEU A 49 -29.53 22.24 -17.23
CA LEU A 49 -28.22 21.89 -17.77
C LEU A 49 -27.77 20.50 -17.29
N GLU A 50 -27.99 20.18 -16.01
CA GLU A 50 -27.72 18.86 -15.45
C GLU A 50 -28.59 17.76 -16.08
N MET A 51 -29.86 18.07 -16.40
CA MET A 51 -30.71 17.16 -17.18
C MET A 51 -30.14 16.90 -18.58
N CYS A 52 -29.69 17.95 -19.28
CA CYS A 52 -29.05 17.80 -20.59
C CYS A 52 -27.78 16.94 -20.51
N VAL A 53 -26.94 17.14 -19.50
CA VAL A 53 -25.70 16.36 -19.31
C VAL A 53 -26.01 14.90 -19.00
N ARG A 54 -26.99 14.61 -18.13
CA ARG A 54 -27.40 13.23 -17.80
C ARG A 54 -27.95 12.49 -19.01
N ASP A 55 -28.79 13.15 -19.80
CA ASP A 55 -29.40 12.55 -20.98
C ASP A 55 -28.40 12.34 -22.13
N GLN A 56 -27.37 13.18 -22.23
CA GLN A 56 -26.29 13.01 -23.22
C GLN A 56 -25.55 11.67 -23.07
N GLN A 57 -25.48 11.11 -21.87
CA GLN A 57 -24.84 9.81 -21.62
C GLN A 57 -25.69 8.62 -22.07
N ASN A 58 -26.98 8.83 -22.40
CA ASN A 58 -27.94 7.80 -22.80
C ASN A 58 -28.42 8.00 -24.25
N GLU A 59 -27.63 7.55 -25.23
CA GLU A 59 -27.84 7.80 -26.67
C GLU A 59 -29.23 7.38 -27.21
N THR A 60 -29.87 6.37 -26.62
CA THR A 60 -31.17 5.86 -27.08
C THR A 60 -32.39 6.65 -26.59
N THR A 61 -32.24 7.55 -25.61
CA THR A 61 -33.39 8.24 -24.97
C THR A 61 -33.08 9.69 -24.58
N ALA A 62 -32.15 10.38 -25.23
CA ALA A 62 -31.82 11.76 -24.88
C ALA A 62 -33.03 12.68 -25.09
N LYS A 63 -33.76 12.97 -24.01
CA LYS A 63 -34.98 13.78 -24.04
C LYS A 63 -34.62 15.25 -23.96
N PHE A 64 -33.70 15.63 -23.08
CA PHE A 64 -33.29 17.03 -22.90
C PHE A 64 -32.05 17.38 -23.74
N GLN A 65 -32.17 18.43 -24.54
CA GLN A 65 -31.09 18.93 -25.39
C GLN A 65 -30.92 20.44 -25.22
N LEU A 66 -29.67 20.90 -25.31
CA LEU A 66 -29.31 22.31 -25.32
C LEU A 66 -28.99 22.75 -26.74
N HIS A 67 -29.75 23.69 -27.28
CA HIS A 67 -29.59 24.19 -28.65
C HIS A 67 -29.17 25.65 -28.64
N LEU A 68 -28.13 25.99 -29.39
CA LEU A 68 -27.82 27.38 -29.73
C LEU A 68 -28.34 27.67 -31.13
N VAL A 69 -29.34 28.53 -31.23
CA VAL A 69 -30.03 28.86 -32.49
C VAL A 69 -29.79 30.31 -32.84
N THR A 70 -29.05 30.56 -33.91
CA THR A 70 -28.85 31.89 -34.49
C THR A 70 -29.84 32.11 -35.62
N LYS A 71 -30.62 33.19 -35.55
CA LYS A 71 -31.46 33.61 -36.68
C LYS A 71 -30.62 34.51 -37.58
N ASP A 72 -30.25 34.02 -38.76
CA ASP A 72 -29.62 34.84 -39.79
C ASP A 72 -30.67 35.81 -40.34
N SER A 73 -30.50 37.08 -40.01
CA SER A 73 -31.28 38.15 -40.62
C SER A 73 -30.57 38.57 -41.90
N PHE A 74 -30.93 37.99 -43.05
CA PHE A 74 -30.36 38.30 -44.36
C PHE A 74 -30.41 39.80 -44.76
N SER A 75 -31.03 40.67 -43.96
CA SER A 75 -31.28 42.08 -44.28
C SER A 75 -30.74 43.10 -43.27
N ASP A 76 -30.19 42.70 -42.12
CA ASP A 76 -29.66 43.67 -41.14
C ASP A 76 -28.45 43.08 -40.39
N GLU A 77 -27.24 43.57 -40.70
CA GLU A 77 -25.97 43.18 -40.04
C GLU A 77 -25.95 43.41 -38.51
N ASN A 78 -26.99 44.02 -37.94
CA ASN A 78 -27.07 44.43 -36.54
C ASN A 78 -28.16 43.72 -35.71
N ASN A 79 -28.89 42.74 -36.24
CA ASN A 79 -30.00 42.12 -35.52
C ASN A 79 -29.98 40.58 -35.50
N ASP A 80 -28.79 39.99 -35.47
CA ASP A 80 -28.64 38.54 -35.28
C ASP A 80 -29.01 38.14 -33.84
N GLN A 81 -30.26 37.73 -33.66
CA GLN A 81 -30.74 37.19 -32.40
C GLN A 81 -30.30 35.73 -32.25
N THR A 82 -29.38 35.48 -31.32
CA THR A 82 -28.97 34.12 -30.96
C THR A 82 -29.66 33.70 -29.67
N HIS A 83 -30.35 32.56 -29.68
CA HIS A 83 -31.02 32.02 -28.52
C HIS A 83 -30.38 30.72 -28.05
N LEU A 84 -30.12 30.62 -26.75
CA LEU A 84 -29.77 29.38 -26.07
C LEU A 84 -31.04 28.75 -25.51
N LYS A 85 -31.42 27.57 -26.01
CA LYS A 85 -32.69 26.91 -25.70
C LYS A 85 -32.49 25.57 -25.03
N VAL A 86 -33.26 25.31 -23.99
CA VAL A 86 -33.43 23.97 -23.42
C VAL A 86 -34.68 23.36 -24.04
N VAL A 87 -34.50 22.28 -24.79
CA VAL A 87 -35.57 21.61 -25.54
C VAL A 87 -35.71 20.18 -25.05
N GLU A 88 -36.93 19.79 -24.68
CA GLU A 88 -37.30 18.41 -24.45
C GLU A 88 -37.92 17.81 -25.72
N ILE A 89 -37.37 16.69 -26.18
CA ILE A 89 -37.85 15.92 -27.31
C ILE A 89 -38.71 14.77 -26.78
N SER A 90 -40.02 14.86 -27.02
CA SER A 90 -40.95 13.76 -26.81
C SER A 90 -41.18 12.98 -28.11
N SER A 91 -41.87 11.83 -28.04
CA SER A 91 -42.25 11.04 -29.23
C SER A 91 -43.21 11.75 -30.19
N PHE A 92 -43.79 12.88 -29.78
CA PHE A 92 -44.78 13.62 -30.56
C PHE A 92 -44.33 15.03 -30.95
N LYS A 93 -43.66 15.76 -30.04
CA LYS A 93 -43.29 17.16 -30.24
C LYS A 93 -42.05 17.58 -29.44
N HIS A 94 -41.45 18.69 -29.87
CA HIS A 94 -40.44 19.43 -29.11
C HIS A 94 -41.10 20.42 -28.16
N LEU A 95 -40.68 20.43 -26.90
CA LEU A 95 -41.10 21.40 -25.89
C LEU A 95 -39.89 22.26 -25.51
N THR A 96 -39.97 23.58 -25.71
CA THR A 96 -38.94 24.49 -25.23
C THR A 96 -39.26 24.90 -23.80
N HIS A 97 -38.39 24.52 -22.86
CA HIS A 97 -38.54 24.83 -21.44
C HIS A 97 -37.98 26.19 -21.08
N LEU A 98 -36.92 26.61 -21.76
CA LEU A 98 -36.24 27.87 -21.52
C LEU A 98 -35.60 28.36 -22.83
N SER A 99 -35.67 29.65 -23.11
CA SER A 99 -35.10 30.26 -24.32
C SER A 99 -34.41 31.59 -23.99
N LEU A 100 -33.11 31.56 -23.76
CA LEU A 100 -32.34 32.73 -23.34
C LEU A 100 -31.78 33.48 -24.55
N LEU A 101 -32.02 34.80 -24.63
CA LEU A 101 -31.40 35.63 -25.65
C LEU A 101 -29.92 35.87 -25.30
N MET A 102 -29.02 35.36 -26.13
CA MET A 102 -27.58 35.48 -25.97
C MET A 102 -27.05 36.55 -26.93
N THR A 103 -26.10 37.34 -26.43
CA THR A 103 -25.36 38.31 -27.23
C THR A 103 -23.97 37.76 -27.55
N ARG A 104 -23.55 37.86 -28.81
CA ARG A 104 -22.16 37.56 -29.18
C ARG A 104 -21.26 38.63 -28.55
N ALA A 105 -20.21 38.19 -27.86
CA ALA A 105 -19.27 39.11 -27.25
C ALA A 105 -18.44 39.85 -28.32
N ASN A 106 -18.17 41.13 -28.08
CA ASN A 106 -17.29 41.90 -28.95
C ASN A 106 -15.81 41.69 -28.61
N ASP A 107 -14.91 42.21 -29.44
CA ASP A 107 -13.46 42.12 -29.25
C ASP A 107 -12.96 42.55 -27.88
N LYS A 108 -13.53 43.62 -27.31
CA LYS A 108 -13.12 44.12 -25.98
C LYS A 108 -13.46 43.10 -24.90
N GLU A 109 -14.63 42.49 -25.00
CA GLU A 109 -15.12 41.49 -24.06
C GLU A 109 -14.37 40.16 -24.19
N ILE A 110 -14.11 39.71 -25.42
CA ILE A 110 -13.30 38.53 -25.68
C ILE A 110 -11.88 38.75 -25.15
N LYS A 111 -11.23 39.88 -25.44
CA LYS A 111 -9.88 40.20 -24.90
C LYS A 111 -9.86 40.20 -23.38
N THR A 112 -10.86 40.82 -22.75
CA THR A 112 -10.97 40.84 -21.28
C THR A 112 -11.16 39.44 -20.71
N TYR A 113 -12.02 38.63 -21.34
CA TYR A 113 -12.25 37.24 -20.96
C TYR A 113 -10.97 36.40 -21.09
N LEU A 114 -10.30 36.46 -22.24
CA LEU A 114 -9.07 35.70 -22.50
C LEU A 114 -7.94 36.12 -21.58
N ALA A 115 -7.75 37.41 -21.33
CA ALA A 115 -6.75 37.91 -20.38
C ALA A 115 -6.99 37.34 -18.97
N ARG A 116 -8.25 37.32 -18.52
CA ARG A 116 -8.61 36.74 -17.22
C ARG A 116 -8.41 35.22 -17.19
N ARG A 117 -8.77 34.50 -18.25
CA ARG A 117 -8.57 33.05 -18.36
C ARG A 117 -7.08 32.68 -18.36
N LEU A 118 -6.26 33.45 -19.06
CA LEU A 118 -4.81 33.27 -19.06
C LEU A 118 -4.20 33.52 -17.68
N GLN A 119 -4.63 34.58 -16.99
CA GLN A 119 -4.19 34.85 -15.62
C GLN A 119 -4.52 33.67 -14.68
N LEU A 120 -5.77 33.21 -14.67
CA LEU A 120 -6.20 32.07 -13.85
C LEU A 120 -5.42 30.81 -14.20
N ARG A 121 -5.18 30.56 -15.49
CA ARG A 121 -4.39 29.40 -15.94
C ARG A 121 -2.94 29.48 -15.45
N ASN A 122 -2.33 30.66 -15.47
CA ASN A 122 -0.97 30.86 -14.95
C ASN A 122 -0.92 30.62 -13.43
N GLU A 123 -1.89 31.17 -12.68
CA GLU A 123 -2.01 30.94 -11.23
C GLU A 123 -2.17 29.44 -10.90
N ASP A 124 -2.99 28.71 -11.67
CA ASP A 124 -3.16 27.26 -11.53
C ASP A 124 -1.88 26.49 -11.90
N TYR A 125 -1.19 26.90 -12.96
CA TYR A 125 0.07 26.30 -13.38
C TYR A 125 1.16 26.47 -12.32
N ASP A 126 1.31 27.68 -11.77
CA ASP A 126 2.29 27.95 -10.72
C ASP A 126 1.99 27.14 -9.45
N ARG A 127 0.72 27.05 -9.05
CA ARG A 127 0.28 26.20 -7.93
C ARG A 127 0.65 24.74 -8.16
N MET A 128 0.27 24.19 -9.31
CA MET A 128 0.54 22.78 -9.65
C MET A 128 2.04 22.50 -9.77
N SER A 129 2.81 23.43 -10.36
CA SER A 129 4.27 23.32 -10.48
C SER A 129 4.94 23.31 -9.11
N ASN A 130 4.49 24.15 -8.18
CA ASN A 130 5.02 24.18 -6.81
C ASN A 130 4.70 22.89 -6.05
N GLU A 131 3.46 22.39 -6.16
CA GLU A 131 3.06 21.12 -5.55
C GLU A 131 3.85 19.94 -6.12
N TYR A 132 4.01 19.88 -7.45
CA TYR A 132 4.84 18.89 -8.12
C TYR A 132 6.29 18.90 -7.61
N ASN A 133 6.90 20.08 -7.52
CA ASN A 133 8.27 20.23 -7.03
C ASN A 133 8.40 19.85 -5.54
N TYR A 134 7.40 20.15 -4.73
CA TYR A 134 7.35 19.73 -3.33
C TYR A 134 7.31 18.20 -3.20
N VAL A 135 6.33 17.56 -3.86
CA VAL A 135 6.15 16.10 -3.83
C VAL A 135 7.38 15.38 -4.37
N LYS A 136 7.99 15.91 -5.45
CA LYS A 136 9.23 15.37 -6.01
C LYS A 136 10.38 15.36 -5.01
N ARG A 137 10.61 16.47 -4.30
CA ARG A 137 11.66 16.57 -3.26
C ARG A 137 11.38 15.65 -2.09
N GLU A 138 10.12 15.55 -1.67
CA GLU A 138 9.72 14.65 -0.60
C GLU A 138 10.00 13.19 -0.99
N LEU A 139 9.66 12.80 -2.23
CA LEU A 139 9.94 11.47 -2.76
C LEU A 139 11.45 11.18 -2.78
N GLU A 140 12.27 12.10 -3.27
CA GLU A 140 13.74 11.97 -3.28
C GLU A 140 14.28 11.76 -1.86
N THR A 141 13.78 12.53 -0.89
CA THR A 141 14.17 12.41 0.53
C THR A 141 13.78 11.06 1.12
N LYS A 142 12.54 10.60 0.85
CA LYS A 142 12.08 9.28 1.33
C LYS A 142 12.87 8.14 0.69
N GLN A 143 13.23 8.26 -0.58
CA GLN A 143 14.05 7.26 -1.28
C GLN A 143 15.46 7.18 -0.69
N GLN A 144 16.07 8.31 -0.34
CA GLN A 144 17.37 8.33 0.33
C GLN A 144 17.29 7.67 1.72
N LEU A 145 16.29 8.04 2.52
CA LEU A 145 16.09 7.45 3.85
C LEU A 145 15.85 5.93 3.78
N LEU A 146 15.08 5.48 2.78
CA LEU A 146 14.86 4.06 2.54
C LEU A 146 16.18 3.34 2.24
N ASN A 147 17.02 3.90 1.37
CA ASN A 147 18.33 3.32 1.05
C ASN A 147 19.23 3.25 2.30
N GLU A 148 19.28 4.30 3.11
CA GLU A 148 20.04 4.32 4.37
C GLU A 148 19.56 3.22 5.32
N LYS A 149 18.24 3.05 5.46
CA LYS A 149 17.65 1.99 6.29
C LYS A 149 17.89 0.59 5.74
N SER A 150 17.88 0.40 4.42
CA SER A 150 18.26 -0.88 3.81
C SER A 150 19.71 -1.24 4.08
N ILE A 151 20.63 -0.27 4.01
CA ILE A 151 22.06 -0.49 4.33
C ILE A 151 22.23 -0.84 5.81
N GLU A 152 21.58 -0.11 6.71
CA GLU A 152 21.62 -0.38 8.16
C GLU A 152 21.08 -1.79 8.48
N PHE A 153 19.97 -2.17 7.85
CA PHE A 153 19.38 -3.50 7.99
C PHE A 153 20.33 -4.62 7.56
N GLU A 154 20.97 -4.50 6.39
CA GLU A 154 21.92 -5.51 5.93
C GLU A 154 23.16 -5.60 6.84
N LYS A 155 23.64 -4.47 7.39
CA LYS A 155 24.72 -4.49 8.40
C LYS A 155 24.33 -5.27 9.65
N LEU A 156 23.17 -4.95 10.23
CA LEU A 156 22.66 -5.64 11.43
C LEU A 156 22.47 -7.13 11.17
N LYS A 157 21.99 -7.51 9.99
CA LYS A 157 21.83 -8.91 9.59
C LYS A 157 23.17 -9.65 9.50
N LEU A 158 24.21 -9.01 8.96
CA LEU A 158 25.56 -9.58 8.91
C LEU A 158 26.16 -9.73 10.32
N GLU A 159 26.04 -8.70 11.17
CA GLU A 159 26.50 -8.72 12.56
C GLU A 159 25.79 -9.82 13.36
N TRP A 160 24.47 -9.92 13.24
CA TRP A 160 23.66 -10.95 13.89
C TRP A 160 24.08 -12.36 13.46
N ASN A 161 24.27 -12.59 12.16
CA ASN A 161 24.75 -13.88 11.65
C ASN A 161 26.15 -14.22 12.16
N SER A 162 27.07 -13.25 12.19
CA SER A 162 28.42 -13.44 12.70
C SER A 162 28.41 -13.79 14.19
N ASN A 163 27.64 -13.05 15.00
CA ASN A 163 27.51 -13.33 16.43
C ASN A 163 26.86 -14.70 16.68
N ASN A 164 25.81 -15.05 15.93
CA ASN A 164 25.17 -16.35 16.02
C ASN A 164 26.16 -17.49 15.71
N ASN A 165 26.94 -17.36 14.62
CA ASN A 165 27.97 -18.34 14.27
C ASN A 165 29.07 -18.43 15.32
N GLN A 166 29.48 -17.31 15.93
CA GLN A 166 30.46 -17.29 17.00
C GLN A 166 29.95 -18.01 18.26
N VAL A 167 28.69 -17.76 18.65
CA VAL A 167 28.04 -18.41 19.79
C VAL A 167 27.89 -19.91 19.54
N ILE A 168 27.43 -20.31 18.36
CA ILE A 168 27.34 -21.72 17.94
C ILE A 168 28.72 -22.38 17.99
N GLY A 169 29.76 -21.71 17.48
CA GLY A 169 31.14 -22.19 17.50
C GLY A 169 31.66 -22.42 18.92
N LYS A 170 31.45 -21.45 19.83
CA LYS A 170 31.83 -21.58 21.25
C LYS A 170 31.12 -22.75 21.92
N HIS A 171 29.81 -22.88 21.74
CA HIS A 171 29.06 -23.99 22.32
C HIS A 171 29.48 -25.35 21.76
N MET A 172 29.81 -25.45 20.47
CA MET A 172 30.36 -26.69 19.91
C MET A 172 31.72 -27.05 20.52
N GLN A 173 32.58 -26.05 20.73
CA GLN A 173 33.88 -26.25 21.38
C GLN A 173 33.73 -26.71 22.83
N GLU A 174 32.92 -26.02 23.63
CA GLU A 174 32.64 -26.38 25.03
C GLU A 174 32.06 -27.80 25.13
N LEU A 175 31.14 -28.16 24.23
CA LEU A 175 30.56 -29.50 24.18
C LEU A 175 31.59 -30.58 23.82
N ALA A 176 32.54 -30.28 22.94
CA ALA A 176 33.61 -31.20 22.55
C ALA A 176 34.60 -31.41 23.71
N GLU A 177 34.99 -30.33 24.40
CA GLU A 177 35.87 -30.36 25.56
C GLU A 177 35.24 -31.18 26.71
N GLU A 178 33.96 -30.96 27.02
CA GLU A 178 33.26 -31.72 28.06
C GLU A 178 33.12 -33.21 27.70
N LYS A 179 32.82 -33.52 26.43
CA LYS A 179 32.79 -34.92 25.95
C LYS A 179 34.15 -35.59 26.06
N GLN A 180 35.23 -34.89 25.71
CA GLN A 180 36.59 -35.43 25.80
C GLN A 180 36.97 -35.70 27.25
N LYS A 181 36.68 -34.75 28.15
CA LYS A 181 36.92 -34.91 29.59
C LYS A 181 36.14 -36.10 30.16
N SER A 182 34.85 -36.20 29.86
CA SER A 182 34.02 -37.34 30.27
C SER A 182 34.56 -38.68 29.75
N LEU A 183 35.04 -38.73 28.49
CA LEU A 183 35.65 -39.93 27.92
C LEU A 183 36.95 -40.31 28.62
N GLN A 184 37.82 -39.34 28.93
CA GLN A 184 39.06 -39.56 29.68
C GLN A 184 38.78 -40.07 31.10
N GLU A 185 37.83 -39.47 31.81
CA GLU A 185 37.41 -39.90 33.14
C GLU A 185 36.87 -41.34 33.10
N LYS A 186 35.98 -41.65 32.16
CA LYS A 186 35.46 -43.01 31.95
C LYS A 186 36.56 -44.03 31.69
N THR A 187 37.53 -43.69 30.83
CA THR A 187 38.65 -44.57 30.50
C THR A 187 39.54 -44.81 31.72
N SER A 188 39.81 -43.76 32.51
CA SER A 188 40.62 -43.86 33.74
C SER A 188 39.95 -44.74 34.80
N LEU A 189 38.63 -44.62 34.96
CA LEU A 189 37.84 -45.45 35.87
C LEU A 189 37.82 -46.92 35.42
N GLN A 190 37.66 -47.16 34.12
CA GLN A 190 37.73 -48.52 33.57
C GLN A 190 39.10 -49.17 33.81
N GLN A 191 40.19 -48.42 33.62
CA GLN A 191 41.54 -48.93 33.91
C GLN A 191 41.75 -49.25 35.39
N LYS A 192 41.25 -48.40 36.29
CA LYS A 192 41.31 -48.65 37.75
C LYS A 192 40.54 -49.91 38.12
N LEU A 193 39.31 -50.05 37.64
CA LEU A 193 38.49 -51.23 37.88
C LEU A 193 39.14 -52.52 37.35
N GLU A 194 39.75 -52.48 36.17
CA GLU A 194 40.42 -53.65 35.60
C GLU A 194 41.66 -54.05 36.43
N ASN A 195 42.42 -53.06 36.93
CA ASN A 195 43.56 -53.30 37.81
C ASN A 195 43.12 -53.88 39.16
N GLU A 196 42.11 -53.29 39.80
CA GLU A 196 41.53 -53.79 41.05
C GLU A 196 41.01 -55.23 40.87
N ARG A 197 40.33 -55.51 39.74
CA ARG A 197 39.87 -56.88 39.43
C ARG A 197 41.05 -57.84 39.33
N ARG A 198 42.12 -57.47 38.60
CA ARG A 198 43.32 -58.29 38.45
C ARG A 198 44.02 -58.53 39.80
N ASP A 199 44.12 -57.53 40.66
CA ASP A 199 44.75 -57.65 41.98
C ASP A 199 43.95 -58.60 42.88
N VAL A 200 42.62 -58.45 42.89
CA VAL A 200 41.71 -59.35 43.62
C VAL A 200 41.80 -60.79 43.10
N GLU A 201 41.79 -60.98 41.78
CA GLU A 201 41.98 -62.29 41.14
C GLU A 201 43.33 -62.93 41.54
N GLN A 202 44.42 -62.15 41.57
CA GLN A 202 45.73 -62.64 42.00
C GLN A 202 45.77 -63.03 43.48
N ILE A 203 45.16 -62.24 44.36
CA ILE A 203 45.06 -62.56 45.79
C ILE A 203 44.26 -63.85 45.97
N HIS A 204 43.11 -63.99 45.29
CA HIS A 204 42.32 -65.21 45.35
C HIS A 204 43.09 -66.43 44.83
N LEU A 205 43.83 -66.31 43.74
CA LEU A 205 44.68 -67.38 43.22
C LEU A 205 45.76 -67.81 44.23
N LYS A 206 46.40 -66.86 44.92
CA LYS A 206 47.36 -67.17 46.00
C LYS A 206 46.69 -67.89 47.16
N ASN A 207 45.54 -67.41 47.61
CA ASN A 207 44.78 -68.03 48.70
C ASN A 207 44.32 -69.45 48.34
N ILE A 208 43.87 -69.68 47.10
CA ILE A 208 43.51 -71.01 46.60
C ILE A 208 44.72 -71.94 46.65
N LYS A 209 45.89 -71.49 46.19
CA LYS A 209 47.13 -72.29 46.25
C LYS A 209 47.52 -72.65 47.68
N GLN A 210 47.51 -71.68 48.60
CA GLN A 210 47.80 -71.93 50.01
C GLN A 210 46.81 -72.91 50.64
N LEU A 211 45.51 -72.77 50.34
CA LEU A 211 44.48 -73.69 50.82
C LEU A 211 44.69 -75.10 50.24
N GLN A 212 45.08 -75.22 48.96
CA GLN A 212 45.40 -76.51 48.34
C GLN A 212 46.63 -77.16 48.98
N GLU A 213 47.68 -76.39 49.25
CA GLU A 213 48.89 -76.86 49.95
C GLU A 213 48.52 -77.37 51.35
N ASN A 214 47.81 -76.58 52.15
CA ASN A 214 47.35 -76.98 53.48
C ASN A 214 46.44 -78.23 53.44
N LEU A 215 45.58 -78.35 52.42
CA LEU A 215 44.69 -79.50 52.26
C LEU A 215 45.49 -80.75 51.91
N ASN A 216 46.52 -80.64 51.07
CA ASN A 216 47.45 -81.73 50.77
C ASN A 216 48.23 -82.15 52.03
N GLU A 217 48.75 -81.19 52.81
CA GLU A 217 49.44 -81.47 54.08
C GLU A 217 48.53 -82.17 55.09
N LEU A 218 47.28 -81.70 55.24
CA LEU A 218 46.29 -82.34 56.10
C LEU A 218 45.91 -83.73 55.59
N GLN A 219 45.76 -83.92 54.27
CA GLN A 219 45.52 -85.24 53.69
C GLN A 219 46.69 -86.20 53.96
N ASP A 220 47.92 -85.73 53.82
CA ASP A 220 49.11 -86.53 54.06
C ASP A 220 49.27 -86.87 55.54
N SER A 221 49.04 -85.91 56.45
CA SER A 221 48.98 -86.18 57.90
C SER A 221 47.83 -87.13 58.27
N THR A 222 46.67 -87.03 57.61
CA THR A 222 45.54 -87.95 57.82
C THR A 222 45.89 -89.35 57.32
N LYS A 223 46.55 -89.49 56.16
CA LYS A 223 47.09 -90.78 55.67
C LYS A 223 48.12 -91.36 56.64
N GLU A 224 49.03 -90.54 57.17
CA GLU A 224 50.02 -90.96 58.18
C GLU A 224 49.34 -91.43 59.48
N LEU A 225 48.42 -90.66 60.05
CA LEU A 225 47.64 -91.04 61.23
C LEU A 225 46.79 -92.29 60.99
N THR A 226 46.22 -92.43 59.79
CA THR A 226 45.47 -93.63 59.38
C THR A 226 46.41 -94.84 59.29
N SER A 227 47.61 -94.67 58.71
CA SER A 227 48.64 -95.72 58.63
C SER A 227 49.19 -96.13 60.01
N LEU A 228 49.27 -95.18 60.96
CA LEU A 228 49.63 -95.45 62.36
C LEU A 228 48.49 -96.12 63.13
N LYS A 229 47.23 -95.76 62.85
CA LYS A 229 46.04 -96.39 63.45
C LYS A 229 45.84 -97.83 62.98
N TYR A 230 46.24 -98.18 61.76
CA TYR A 230 46.27 -99.57 61.27
C TYR A 230 47.54 -100.34 61.68
N ARG A 231 48.45 -99.72 62.47
CA ARG A 231 49.67 -100.35 62.98
C ARG A 231 49.66 -100.63 64.49
N ASN A 232 48.50 -100.47 65.15
CA ASN A 232 48.24 -100.94 66.51
C ASN A 232 47.04 -101.87 66.54
#